data_AF-A0A098R245-F1
#
_entry.id   AF-A0A098R245-F1
#
_cell.length_a   1.000
_cell.length_b   1.000
_cell.length_c   1.000
_cell.angle_alpha   90.00
_cell.angle_beta   90.00
_cell.angle_gamma   90.00
#
_symmetry.space_group_name_H-M   'P 1'
#
loop_
_entity.id
_entity.type
_entity.pdbx_description
1 polymer ?
#
loop_
_entity_poly.entity_id
_entity_poly.type
_entity_poly.pdbx_seq_one_letter_code
_entity_poly.pdbx_strand_id
1 'polypeptide(L)'
;MSARDIAILRNTNLIPPAKWNETSTNALLLQWWEFEYLLRNELTAQRASNFGKSPEEFFRAAPGSEILRGFGHVADAVRSTIQDSNPLQAEVGLNELRWGFLDELSLSHFFDLEALQVYYLRLLIATRQSSFSVERGTESYKNHYDRVVEKLDETQNNPTEIRE
;
A
#
# COMPACT_ATOMS: atom_id res chain seq x y z
N MET A 1 11.69 25.62 10.88
CA MET A 1 11.82 24.55 9.86
C MET A 1 12.77 25.00 8.78
N SER A 2 13.78 24.19 8.50
CA SER A 2 14.73 24.35 7.40
C SER A 2 14.09 24.00 6.05
N ALA A 3 14.67 24.49 4.94
CA ALA A 3 14.30 24.05 3.59
C ALA A 3 14.45 22.53 3.41
N ARG A 4 15.41 21.91 4.11
CA ARG A 4 15.60 20.45 4.16
C ARG A 4 14.42 19.75 4.82
N ASP A 5 13.94 20.25 5.95
CA ASP A 5 12.82 19.67 6.71
C ASP A 5 11.53 19.70 5.87
N ILE A 6 11.30 20.80 5.17
CA ILE A 6 10.16 20.95 4.26
C ILE A 6 10.23 19.92 3.12
N ALA A 7 11.42 19.68 2.55
CA ALA A 7 11.61 18.68 1.50
C ALA A 7 11.33 17.25 2.01
N ILE A 8 11.74 16.92 3.23
CA ILE A 8 11.47 15.63 3.87
C ILE A 8 9.95 15.43 4.05
N LEU A 9 9.24 16.45 4.56
CA LEU A 9 7.78 16.37 4.73
C LEU A 9 7.05 16.22 3.39
N ARG A 10 7.47 16.93 2.34
CA ARG A 10 6.88 16.79 0.99
C ARG A 10 7.03 15.38 0.41
N ASN A 11 8.09 14.68 0.77
CA ASN A 11 8.35 13.31 0.34
C ASN A 11 7.68 12.26 1.23
N THR A 12 7.16 12.66 2.40
CA THR A 12 6.45 11.76 3.30
C THR A 12 5.06 11.47 2.72
N ASN A 13 4.85 10.26 2.21
CA ASN A 13 3.60 9.87 1.57
C ASN A 13 3.22 8.44 1.94
N LEU A 14 1.92 8.13 1.87
CA LEU A 14 1.39 6.78 2.10
C LEU A 14 1.85 5.79 1.01
N ILE A 15 2.11 6.30 -0.20
CA ILE A 15 2.60 5.48 -1.32
C ILE A 15 4.10 5.75 -1.47
N PRO A 16 4.96 4.73 -1.32
CA PRO A 16 6.40 4.89 -1.57
C PRO A 16 6.65 5.12 -3.07
N PRO A 17 7.79 5.70 -3.44
CA PRO A 17 8.15 5.89 -4.84
C PRO A 17 8.15 4.55 -5.61
N ALA A 18 7.92 4.59 -6.92
CA ALA A 18 7.83 3.35 -7.71
C ALA A 18 9.14 2.56 -7.73
N LYS A 19 10.27 3.27 -7.73
CA LYS A 19 11.61 2.71 -7.60
C LYS A 19 12.21 3.20 -6.29
N TRP A 20 12.92 2.32 -5.61
CA TRP A 20 13.69 2.70 -4.43
C TRP A 20 14.63 3.86 -4.77
N ASN A 21 14.56 4.92 -3.97
CA ASN A 21 15.50 6.04 -4.07
C ASN A 21 16.18 6.25 -2.72
N GLU A 22 17.48 5.97 -2.66
CA GLU A 22 18.33 6.26 -1.48
C GLU A 22 18.50 7.77 -1.22
N THR A 23 17.82 8.62 -1.98
CA THR A 23 17.95 10.08 -1.89
C THR A 23 17.42 10.65 -0.57
N SER A 24 16.54 9.93 0.14
CA SER A 24 16.14 10.36 1.49
C SER A 24 17.25 10.09 2.50
N THR A 25 17.71 11.13 3.17
CA THR A 25 18.66 11.03 4.29
C THR A 25 17.96 10.83 5.64
N ASN A 26 16.62 10.76 5.67
CA ASN A 26 15.84 10.61 6.89
C ASN A 26 15.53 9.14 7.14
N ALA A 27 16.01 8.62 8.28
CA ALA A 27 15.94 7.20 8.62
C ALA A 27 14.49 6.71 8.79
N LEU A 28 13.63 7.50 9.44
CA LEU A 28 12.22 7.15 9.65
C LEU A 28 11.48 6.98 8.32
N LEU A 29 11.70 7.88 7.36
CA LEU A 29 11.09 7.80 6.04
C LEU A 29 11.56 6.57 5.26
N LEU A 30 12.84 6.22 5.36
CA LEU A 30 13.37 5.00 4.73
C LEU A 30 12.73 3.74 5.34
N GLN A 31 12.61 3.67 6.66
CA GLN A 31 11.95 2.56 7.36
C GLN A 31 10.46 2.45 6.96
N TRP A 32 9.76 3.58 6.88
CA TRP A 32 8.38 3.64 6.41
C TRP A 32 8.22 3.13 4.97
N TRP A 33 9.09 3.57 4.05
CA TRP A 33 9.03 3.11 2.67
C TRP A 33 9.30 1.63 2.55
N GLU A 34 10.30 1.12 3.27
CA GLU A 34 10.64 -0.28 3.26
C GLU A 34 9.49 -1.15 3.76
N PHE A 35 8.82 -0.75 4.86
CA PHE A 35 7.59 -1.38 5.33
C PHE A 35 6.49 -1.39 4.25
N GLU A 36 6.25 -0.26 3.59
CA GLU A 36 5.26 -0.18 2.51
C GLU A 36 5.64 -1.06 1.30
N TYR A 37 6.93 -1.19 0.97
CA TYR A 37 7.38 -2.10 -0.09
C TYR A 37 7.11 -3.56 0.28
N LEU A 38 7.42 -3.99 1.50
CA LEU A 38 7.12 -5.34 1.97
C LEU A 38 5.62 -5.62 1.96
N LEU A 39 4.82 -4.71 2.53
CA LEU A 39 3.36 -4.82 2.56
C LEU A 39 2.79 -5.01 1.15
N ARG A 40 3.29 -4.24 0.18
CA ARG A 40 2.85 -4.30 -1.22
C ARG A 40 3.36 -5.52 -1.96
N ASN A 41 4.57 -5.98 -1.68
CA ASN A 41 5.11 -7.20 -2.25
C ASN A 41 4.32 -8.42 -1.77
N GLU A 42 3.97 -8.48 -0.49
CA GLU A 42 3.12 -9.57 0.04
C GLU A 42 1.71 -9.52 -0.59
N LEU A 43 1.08 -8.34 -0.66
CA LEU A 43 -0.18 -8.16 -1.39
C LEU A 43 -0.10 -8.64 -2.84
N THR A 44 1.03 -8.36 -3.49
CA THR A 44 1.30 -8.77 -4.87
C THR A 44 1.47 -10.28 -4.97
N ALA A 45 2.19 -10.90 -4.05
CA ALA A 45 2.36 -12.35 -3.97
C ALA A 45 1.02 -13.08 -3.79
N GLN A 46 0.19 -12.62 -2.86
CA GLN A 46 -1.14 -13.19 -2.62
C GLN A 46 -2.03 -13.07 -3.87
N ARG A 47 -2.05 -11.89 -4.51
CA ARG A 47 -2.84 -11.68 -5.74
C ARG A 47 -2.33 -12.52 -6.91
N ALA A 48 -1.02 -12.56 -7.14
CA ALA A 48 -0.42 -13.34 -8.21
C ALA A 48 -0.68 -14.84 -8.02
N SER A 49 -0.58 -15.35 -6.79
CA SER A 49 -0.95 -16.72 -6.43
C SER A 49 -2.40 -17.03 -6.78
N ASN A 50 -3.35 -16.13 -6.44
CA ASN A 50 -4.77 -16.31 -6.77
C ASN A 50 -5.04 -16.33 -8.29
N PHE A 51 -4.17 -15.72 -9.10
CA PHE A 51 -4.27 -15.70 -10.56
C PHE A 51 -3.34 -16.71 -11.26
N GLY A 52 -2.62 -17.57 -10.52
CA GLY A 52 -1.66 -18.51 -11.09
C GLY A 52 -0.48 -17.86 -11.81
N LYS A 53 -0.12 -16.62 -11.45
CA LYS A 53 1.00 -15.85 -12.01
C LYS A 53 2.22 -15.89 -11.10
N SER A 54 3.40 -15.74 -11.68
CA SER A 54 4.67 -15.55 -10.94
C SER A 54 4.67 -14.19 -10.24
N PRO A 55 4.81 -14.14 -8.90
CA PRO A 55 4.89 -12.88 -8.15
C PRO A 55 6.15 -12.05 -8.42
N GLU A 56 7.25 -12.72 -8.75
CA GLU A 56 8.61 -12.15 -8.79
C GLU A 56 8.73 -11.02 -9.82
N GLU A 57 7.98 -11.10 -10.91
CA GLU A 57 7.94 -10.08 -11.97
C GLU A 57 7.36 -8.74 -11.50
N PHE A 58 6.60 -8.74 -10.40
CA PHE A 58 5.87 -7.58 -9.89
C PHE A 58 6.44 -7.04 -8.58
N PHE A 59 7.47 -7.68 -8.03
CA PHE A 59 8.10 -7.25 -6.79
C PHE A 59 8.87 -5.96 -6.96
N ARG A 60 8.76 -5.12 -5.93
CA ARG A 60 9.51 -3.88 -5.81
C ARG A 60 10.75 -4.16 -4.97
N ALA A 61 11.92 -3.86 -5.52
CA ALA A 61 13.17 -3.98 -4.79
C ALA A 61 13.26 -2.91 -3.69
N ALA A 62 13.56 -3.35 -2.47
CA ALA A 62 13.90 -2.50 -1.33
C ALA A 62 15.09 -3.14 -0.60
N PRO A 63 16.04 -2.34 -0.05
CA PRO A 63 17.08 -2.87 0.81
C PRO A 63 16.42 -3.43 2.07
N GLY A 64 16.81 -4.64 2.49
CA GLY A 64 16.31 -5.23 3.72
C GLY A 64 16.99 -4.61 4.94
N SER A 65 16.22 -4.06 5.88
CA SER A 65 16.68 -3.56 7.18
C SER A 65 16.48 -4.59 8.29
N GLU A 66 17.28 -4.43 9.34
CA GLU A 66 17.17 -5.23 10.56
C GLU A 66 15.86 -5.00 11.30
N ILE A 67 15.29 -3.78 11.21
CA ILE A 67 14.01 -3.43 11.86
C ILE A 67 12.88 -4.28 11.30
N LEU A 68 12.86 -4.49 9.98
CA LEU A 68 11.82 -5.31 9.37
C LEU A 68 11.97 -6.81 9.65
N ARG A 69 13.14 -7.29 10.10
CA ARG A 69 13.26 -8.67 10.59
C ARG A 69 12.42 -8.91 11.86
N GLY A 70 12.31 -7.90 12.73
CA GLY A 70 11.42 -7.93 13.90
C GLY A 70 9.94 -7.92 13.52
N PHE A 71 9.62 -7.31 12.38
CA PHE A 71 8.30 -7.31 11.74
C PHE A 71 8.05 -8.51 10.83
N GLY A 72 8.80 -9.62 10.97
CA GLY A 72 8.56 -10.85 10.18
C GLY A 72 7.11 -11.37 10.26
N HIS A 73 6.39 -11.02 11.33
CA HIS A 73 4.96 -11.32 11.51
C HIS A 73 4.03 -10.50 10.58
N VAL A 74 4.50 -9.43 9.93
CA VAL A 74 3.72 -8.62 9.00
C VAL A 74 3.30 -9.44 7.79
N ALA A 75 4.17 -10.31 7.26
CA ALA A 75 3.80 -11.16 6.13
C ALA A 75 2.62 -12.08 6.49
N ASP A 76 2.64 -12.69 7.68
CA ASP A 76 1.55 -13.52 8.18
C ASP A 76 0.28 -12.71 8.46
N ALA A 77 0.42 -11.54 9.07
CA ALA A 77 -0.69 -10.65 9.37
C ALA A 77 -1.37 -10.12 8.09
N VAL A 78 -0.59 -9.78 7.07
CA VAL A 78 -1.07 -9.37 5.74
C VAL A 78 -1.81 -10.53 5.08
N ARG A 79 -1.24 -11.73 5.11
CA ARG A 79 -1.89 -12.94 4.57
C ARG A 79 -3.24 -13.20 5.23
N SER A 80 -3.30 -13.11 6.56
CA SER A 80 -4.55 -13.31 7.31
C SER A 80 -5.60 -12.24 6.98
N THR A 81 -5.18 -10.98 6.84
CA THR A 81 -6.05 -9.84 6.48
C THR A 81 -6.63 -9.98 5.07
N ILE A 82 -5.82 -10.42 4.10
CA ILE A 82 -6.26 -10.57 2.69
C ILE A 82 -7.20 -11.76 2.49
N GLN A 83 -7.08 -12.80 3.33
CA GLN A 83 -7.96 -13.96 3.27
C GLN A 83 -9.37 -13.67 3.80
N ASP A 84 -9.62 -12.49 4.37
CA ASP A 84 -10.97 -12.08 4.72
C ASP A 84 -11.84 -11.94 3.46
N SER A 85 -12.98 -12.62 3.49
CA SER A 85 -14.00 -12.57 2.44
C SER A 85 -14.59 -11.18 2.21
N ASN A 86 -14.48 -10.26 3.17
CA ASN A 86 -14.98 -8.90 3.07
C ASN A 86 -13.86 -7.92 2.66
N PRO A 87 -13.91 -7.33 1.44
CA PRO A 87 -12.90 -6.39 0.98
C PRO A 87 -12.73 -5.15 1.88
N LEU A 88 -13.80 -4.69 2.54
CA LEU A 88 -13.73 -3.57 3.46
C LEU A 88 -12.92 -3.94 4.71
N GLN A 89 -13.13 -5.14 5.25
CA GLN A 89 -12.39 -5.61 6.43
C GLN A 89 -10.91 -5.81 6.10
N ALA A 90 -10.61 -6.35 4.92
CA ALA A 90 -9.24 -6.44 4.44
C ALA A 90 -8.56 -5.05 4.37
N GLU A 91 -9.24 -4.03 3.82
CA GLU A 91 -8.71 -2.66 3.77
C GLU A 91 -8.55 -2.02 5.15
N VAL A 92 -9.46 -2.31 6.11
CA VAL A 92 -9.34 -1.85 7.50
C VAL A 92 -8.12 -2.49 8.16
N GLY A 93 -7.96 -3.81 8.08
CA GLY A 93 -6.81 -4.51 8.66
C GLY A 93 -5.48 -4.05 8.07
N LEU A 94 -5.42 -3.73 6.77
CA LEU A 94 -4.22 -3.16 6.15
C LEU A 94 -3.89 -1.76 6.72
N ASN A 95 -4.89 -0.97 7.09
CA ASN A 95 -4.67 0.33 7.74
C ASN A 95 -4.25 0.17 9.21
N GLU A 96 -4.76 -0.85 9.91
CA GLU A 96 -4.34 -1.18 11.28
C GLU A 96 -2.87 -1.61 11.32
N LEU A 97 -2.42 -2.43 10.36
CA LEU A 97 -1.00 -2.80 10.24
C LEU A 97 -0.09 -1.58 10.02
N ARG A 98 -0.50 -0.66 9.15
CA ARG A 98 0.21 0.61 8.94
C ARG A 98 0.26 1.43 10.23
N TRP A 99 -0.85 1.51 10.95
CA TRP A 99 -0.95 2.26 12.17
C TRP A 99 -0.04 1.68 13.26
N GLY A 100 -0.06 0.36 13.45
CA GLY A 100 0.82 -0.33 14.40
C GLY A 100 2.30 -0.11 14.09
N PHE A 101 2.68 -0.16 12.81
CA PHE A 101 4.06 0.17 12.41
C PHE A 101 4.45 1.62 12.74
N LEU A 102 3.54 2.59 12.53
CA LEU A 102 3.76 3.98 12.93
C LEU A 102 3.85 4.17 14.45
N ASP A 103 3.11 3.38 15.23
CA ASP A 103 3.21 3.40 16.69
C ASP A 103 4.61 2.98 17.14
N GLU A 104 5.15 1.91 16.57
CA GLU A 104 6.53 1.47 16.85
C GLU A 104 7.57 2.50 16.42
N LEU A 105 7.43 3.08 15.22
CA LEU A 105 8.31 4.16 14.77
C LEU A 105 8.26 5.37 15.72
N SER A 106 7.14 5.63 16.39
CA SER A 106 6.99 6.81 17.25
C SER A 106 7.61 6.69 18.64
N LEU A 107 7.99 5.49 19.09
CA LEU A 107 8.38 5.23 20.49
C LEU A 107 9.57 6.07 20.99
N SER A 108 10.44 6.53 20.08
CA SER A 108 11.62 7.36 20.40
C SER A 108 11.46 8.84 20.03
N HIS A 109 10.31 9.26 19.52
CA HIS A 109 10.10 10.59 18.92
C HIS A 109 9.01 11.37 19.66
N PHE A 110 9.40 12.44 20.35
CA PHE A 110 8.48 13.25 21.17
C PHE A 110 8.18 14.62 20.56
N PHE A 111 9.21 15.36 20.14
CA PHE A 111 9.06 16.72 19.58
C PHE A 111 10.17 17.04 18.58
N ASP A 112 10.28 16.20 17.55
CA ASP A 112 11.22 16.34 16.44
C ASP A 112 10.49 16.26 15.09
N LEU A 113 11.25 16.32 14.00
CA LEU A 113 10.69 16.26 12.65
C LEU A 113 10.02 14.90 12.40
N GLU A 114 10.61 13.84 12.93
CA GLU A 114 10.15 12.47 12.87
C GLU A 114 8.77 12.30 13.52
N ALA A 115 8.53 12.91 14.68
CA ALA A 115 7.21 12.95 15.32
C ALA A 115 6.16 13.63 14.41
N LEU A 116 6.54 14.71 13.70
CA LEU A 116 5.67 15.37 12.72
C LEU A 116 5.41 14.47 11.50
N GLN A 117 6.41 13.72 11.01
CA GLN A 117 6.24 12.77 9.91
C GLN A 117 5.25 11.66 10.28
N VAL A 118 5.39 11.06 11.47
CA VAL A 118 4.46 10.04 11.96
C VAL A 118 3.05 10.59 12.07
N TYR A 119 2.89 11.76 12.67
CA TYR A 119 1.59 12.41 12.78
C TYR A 119 0.96 12.67 11.40
N TYR A 120 1.75 13.15 10.45
CA TYR A 120 1.30 13.37 9.08
C TYR A 120 0.86 12.07 8.39
N LEU A 121 1.62 10.98 8.54
CA LEU A 121 1.25 9.66 8.01
C LEU A 121 -0.04 9.11 8.65
N ARG A 122 -0.22 9.27 9.96
CA ARG A 122 -1.49 8.92 10.65
C ARG A 122 -2.68 9.70 10.07
N LEU A 123 -2.51 11.00 9.80
CA LEU A 123 -3.55 11.80 9.14
C LEU A 123 -3.87 11.30 7.73
N LEU A 124 -2.88 10.88 6.95
CA LEU A 124 -3.10 10.30 5.63
C LEU A 124 -3.90 8.99 5.72
N ILE A 125 -3.60 8.13 6.70
CA ILE A 125 -4.34 6.89 6.95
C ILE A 125 -5.79 7.20 7.36
N ALA A 126 -5.99 8.13 8.31
CA ALA A 126 -7.31 8.53 8.76
C ALA A 126 -8.15 9.15 7.62
N THR A 127 -7.51 9.94 6.74
CA THR A 127 -8.14 10.52 5.55
C THR A 127 -8.52 9.43 4.54
N ARG A 128 -7.70 8.39 4.39
CA ARG A 128 -8.06 7.21 3.58
C ARG A 128 -9.24 6.47 4.20
N GLN A 129 -9.28 6.27 5.51
CA GLN A 129 -10.38 5.57 6.18
C GLN A 129 -11.70 6.35 6.10
N SER A 130 -11.67 7.66 6.29
CA SER A 130 -12.86 8.52 6.09
C SER A 130 -13.33 8.51 4.63
N SER A 131 -12.48 8.03 3.72
CA SER A 131 -12.84 7.84 2.33
C SER A 131 -13.75 6.62 2.09
N PHE A 132 -13.91 5.72 3.06
CA PHE A 132 -14.75 4.52 2.91
C PHE A 132 -16.21 4.87 3.19
N SER A 133 -16.97 5.19 2.14
CA SER A 133 -18.42 5.43 2.23
C SER A 133 -19.19 4.56 1.23
N VAL A 134 -20.44 4.23 1.57
CA VAL A 134 -21.30 3.37 0.75
C VAL A 134 -21.54 3.99 -0.62
N GLU A 135 -21.71 5.30 -0.68
CA GLU A 135 -21.97 6.04 -1.91
C GLU A 135 -20.81 5.89 -2.89
N ARG A 136 -19.58 6.13 -2.40
CA ARG A 136 -18.36 6.01 -3.22
C ARG A 136 -18.02 4.58 -3.57
N GLY A 137 -18.30 3.64 -2.66
CA GLY A 137 -18.20 2.20 -2.95
C GLY A 137 -19.14 1.77 -4.07
N THR A 138 -20.40 2.24 -4.02
CA THR A 138 -21.42 1.94 -5.04
C THR A 138 -21.06 2.54 -6.39
N GLU A 139 -20.60 3.79 -6.40
CA GLU A 139 -20.12 4.47 -7.61
C GLU A 139 -18.92 3.72 -8.22
N SER A 140 -17.93 3.36 -7.40
CA SER A 140 -16.77 2.60 -7.87
C SER A 140 -17.16 1.23 -8.41
N TYR A 141 -18.04 0.50 -7.72
CA TYR A 141 -18.55 -0.79 -8.19
C TYR A 141 -19.25 -0.67 -9.54
N LYS A 142 -20.16 0.30 -9.69
CA LYS A 142 -20.88 0.54 -10.94
C LYS A 142 -19.91 0.84 -12.08
N ASN A 143 -18.96 1.74 -11.85
CA ASN A 143 -17.95 2.08 -12.86
C ASN A 143 -17.09 0.87 -13.27
N HIS A 144 -16.77 -0.03 -12.34
CA HIS A 144 -16.05 -1.27 -12.66
C HIS A 144 -16.92 -2.26 -13.43
N TYR A 145 -18.17 -2.41 -13.04
CA TYR A 145 -19.13 -3.29 -13.70
C TYR A 145 -19.40 -2.84 -15.14
N ASP A 146 -19.68 -1.55 -15.35
CA ASP A 146 -19.95 -0.96 -16.66
C ASP A 146 -18.75 -1.20 -17.61
N ARG A 147 -17.52 -1.00 -17.13
CA ARG A 147 -16.29 -1.29 -17.91
C ARG A 147 -16.13 -2.77 -18.28
N VAL A 148 -16.56 -3.69 -17.42
CA VAL A 148 -16.48 -5.12 -17.71
C VAL A 148 -17.53 -5.48 -18.76
N VAL A 149 -18.75 -4.94 -18.65
CA VAL A 149 -19.82 -5.14 -19.62
C VAL A 149 -19.43 -4.57 -20.99
N GLU A 150 -18.92 -3.34 -21.05
CA GLU A 150 -18.44 -2.72 -22.30
C GLU A 150 -17.39 -3.59 -23.01
N LYS A 151 -16.40 -4.10 -22.26
CA LYS A 151 -15.39 -5.00 -22.83
C LYS A 151 -15.94 -6.32 -23.34
N LEU A 152 -16.96 -6.87 -22.67
CA LEU A 152 -17.62 -8.10 -23.09
C LEU A 152 -18.44 -7.88 -24.37
N ASP A 153 -19.12 -6.74 -24.49
CA ASP A 153 -19.86 -6.37 -25.69
C ASP A 153 -18.91 -6.12 -26.88
N GLU A 154 -17.75 -5.48 -26.64
CA GLU A 154 -16.69 -5.30 -27.65
C GLU A 154 -16.10 -6.64 -28.14
N THR A 155 -15.90 -7.60 -27.23
CA THR A 155 -15.39 -8.94 -27.60
C THR A 155 -16.44 -9.82 -28.29
N GLN A 156 -17.73 -9.62 -28.00
CA GLN A 156 -18.81 -10.32 -28.71
C GLN A 156 -19.11 -9.72 -30.09
N ASN A 157 -18.91 -8.41 -30.28
CA ASN A 157 -19.13 -7.72 -31.56
C ASN A 157 -17.92 -7.72 -32.51
N ASN A 158 -16.77 -8.30 -32.15
CA ASN A 158 -15.63 -8.50 -33.04
C ASN A 158 -15.18 -9.98 -33.11
N PRO A 159 -15.82 -10.83 -33.94
CA PRO A 159 -15.54 -12.28 -34.01
C PRO A 159 -14.24 -12.68 -34.72
N THR A 160 -13.32 -11.76 -35.02
CA THR A 160 -12.19 -12.02 -35.92
C THR A 160 -10.86 -11.75 -35.22
N GLU A 161 -10.29 -12.79 -34.58
CA GLU A 161 -8.84 -13.07 -34.45
C GLU A 161 -8.60 -14.26 -33.50
N ILE A 162 -9.23 -15.41 -33.77
CA ILE A 162 -8.73 -16.71 -33.27
C ILE A 162 -8.81 -17.74 -34.42
N ARG A 163 -7.96 -17.57 -35.42
CA ARG A 163 -7.35 -18.55 -36.35
C ARG A 163 -6.10 -17.81 -36.84
N GLU A 164 -4.86 -18.27 -36.65
CA GLU A 164 -4.25 -19.59 -36.77
C GLU A 164 -3.12 -19.79 -35.74
#